data_AF-A0A2P6TV53-F1
#
_entry.id   AF-A0A2P6TV53-F1
#
_cell.length_a   1.000
_cell.length_b   1.000
_cell.length_c   1.000
_cell.angle_alpha   90.00
_cell.angle_beta   90.00
_cell.angle_gamma   90.00
#
_symmetry.space_group_name_H-M   'P 1'
#
loop_
_entity.id
_entity.type
_entity.pdbx_description
1 polymer ?
#
loop_
_entity_poly.entity_id
_entity_poly.type
_entity_poly.pdbx_seq_one_letter_code
_entity_poly.pdbx_strand_id
1 'polypeptide(L)'
;MRRHPGAYIAHREALLFLPALLVPLLAIRLNLSAVFHHLHRHGGSAIRLLGLMLLSHPGTWVLISALCGGATIAANVLVLPTLAVTTVWAGRGMCGQLLQVPGVEQPLARVHSALDTLHGNPLLPTPHATVLGEPTSMQQCLAVNIWIAGAVGVVLPLLVLGRWEAAGRCSLYVRRLRQARQAGELSPRTAAELQQLSAREAIWPAPFGLVDACILWLSLALLLQAGLL
;
A
#
# COMPACT_ATOMS: atom_id res chain seq x y z
N MET A 1 -36.29 7.29 14.86
CA MET A 1 -35.83 6.00 14.33
C MET A 1 -34.57 5.56 15.08
N ARG A 2 -34.70 4.61 16.03
CA ARG A 2 -33.55 4.01 16.71
C ARG A 2 -32.92 3.02 15.72
N ARG A 3 -31.85 3.43 15.03
CA ARG A 3 -31.10 2.55 14.10
C ARG A 3 -30.49 1.42 14.91
N HIS A 4 -30.75 0.16 14.54
CA HIS A 4 -30.13 -1.02 15.15
C HIS A 4 -28.61 -0.99 14.89
N PRO A 5 -27.77 -0.65 15.87
CA PRO A 5 -26.35 -0.45 15.62
C PRO A 5 -25.63 -1.78 15.33
N GLY A 6 -26.16 -2.91 15.82
CA GLY A 6 -25.55 -4.23 15.67
C GLY A 6 -25.50 -4.75 14.24
N ALA A 7 -26.59 -4.61 13.48
CA ALA A 7 -26.66 -5.11 12.11
C ALA A 7 -25.68 -4.37 11.18
N TYR A 8 -25.58 -3.04 11.33
CA TYR A 8 -24.63 -2.23 10.57
C TYR A 8 -23.18 -2.63 10.86
N ILE A 9 -22.81 -2.78 12.13
CA ILE A 9 -21.44 -3.15 12.52
C ILE A 9 -21.06 -4.52 11.94
N ALA A 10 -21.98 -5.50 11.97
CA ALA A 10 -21.73 -6.83 11.44
C ALA A 10 -21.51 -6.86 9.91
N HIS A 11 -22.17 -5.96 9.16
CA HIS A 11 -22.14 -5.97 7.69
C HIS A 11 -21.24 -4.88 7.09
N ARG A 12 -20.73 -3.96 7.92
CA ARG A 12 -19.91 -2.83 7.47
C ARG A 12 -18.69 -3.27 6.68
N GLU A 13 -17.99 -4.30 7.12
CA GLU A 13 -16.76 -4.78 6.44
C GLU A 13 -17.08 -5.37 5.05
N ALA A 14 -18.19 -6.10 4.90
CA ALA A 14 -18.61 -6.61 3.60
C ALA A 14 -19.01 -5.49 2.64
N LEU A 15 -19.69 -4.45 3.16
CA LEU A 15 -20.04 -3.26 2.38
C LEU A 15 -18.82 -2.43 1.95
N LEU A 16 -17.75 -2.42 2.75
CA LEU A 16 -16.48 -1.78 2.40
C LEU A 16 -15.66 -2.62 1.41
N PHE A 17 -15.80 -3.94 1.44
CA PHE A 17 -15.06 -4.85 0.57
C PHE A 17 -15.43 -4.71 -0.91
N LEU A 18 -16.73 -4.57 -1.22
CA LEU A 18 -17.20 -4.47 -2.60
C LEU A 18 -16.59 -3.28 -3.38
N PRO A 19 -16.64 -2.03 -2.88
CA PRO A 19 -15.99 -0.90 -3.54
C PRO A 19 -14.46 -1.04 -3.53
N ALA A 20 -13.87 -1.60 -2.46
CA ALA A 20 -12.43 -1.85 -2.40
C ALA A 20 -11.95 -2.86 -3.45
N LEU A 21 -12.79 -3.79 -3.88
CA LEU A 21 -12.53 -4.70 -5.00
C LEU A 21 -12.76 -4.02 -6.36
N LEU A 22 -13.79 -3.17 -6.47
CA LEU A 22 -14.13 -2.50 -7.73
C LEU A 22 -13.06 -1.50 -8.17
N VAL A 23 -12.50 -0.71 -7.24
CA VAL A 23 -11.48 0.31 -7.55
C VAL A 23 -10.24 -0.25 -8.26
N PRO A 24 -9.56 -1.30 -7.77
CA PRO A 24 -8.39 -1.84 -8.46
C PRO A 24 -8.72 -2.50 -9.79
N LEU A 25 -9.90 -3.12 -9.93
CA LEU A 25 -10.37 -3.62 -11.23
C LEU A 25 -10.58 -2.45 -12.21
N LEU A 26 -11.16 -1.37 -11.70
CA LEU A 26 -11.16 0.00 -12.23
C LEU A 26 -9.82 0.40 -12.83
N ALA A 27 -8.86 0.50 -11.92
CA ALA A 27 -7.50 0.95 -12.20
C ALA A 27 -6.79 0.06 -13.20
N ILE A 28 -6.93 -1.28 -13.13
CA ILE A 28 -6.37 -2.19 -14.13
C ILE A 28 -6.86 -1.82 -15.53
N ARG A 29 -8.17 -1.59 -15.70
CA ARG A 29 -8.75 -1.24 -17.01
C ARG A 29 -8.28 0.13 -17.51
N LEU A 30 -8.20 1.12 -16.62
CA LEU A 30 -7.78 2.48 -16.97
C LEU A 30 -6.27 2.58 -17.25
N ASN A 31 -5.45 1.84 -16.50
CA ASN A 31 -3.99 1.85 -16.66
C ASN A 31 -3.56 1.21 -17.99
N LEU A 32 -4.29 0.19 -18.47
CA LEU A 32 -4.03 -0.46 -19.77
C LEU A 32 -4.23 0.47 -20.98
N SER A 33 -4.99 1.57 -20.84
CA SER A 33 -5.28 2.48 -21.97
C SER A 33 -4.54 3.82 -21.86
N ALA A 34 -4.53 4.45 -20.68
CA ALA A 34 -4.05 5.83 -20.55
C ALA A 34 -2.56 5.93 -20.21
N VAL A 35 -2.04 5.05 -19.35
CA VAL A 35 -0.79 5.34 -18.65
C VAL A 35 0.47 4.95 -19.45
N PHE A 36 0.33 4.08 -20.45
CA PHE A 36 1.44 3.71 -21.33
C PHE A 36 2.02 4.87 -22.13
N HIS A 37 1.22 5.91 -22.42
CA HIS A 37 1.72 7.13 -23.06
C HIS A 37 2.78 7.85 -22.21
N HIS A 38 2.68 7.76 -20.89
CA HIS A 38 3.65 8.40 -19.98
C HIS A 38 4.91 7.57 -19.80
N LEU A 39 4.87 6.25 -20.06
CA LEU A 39 6.04 5.39 -19.90
C LEU A 39 7.17 5.78 -20.84
N HIS A 40 6.88 6.31 -22.03
CA HIS A 40 7.88 6.90 -22.94
C HIS A 40 8.71 8.02 -22.31
N ARG A 41 8.22 8.67 -21.24
CA ARG A 41 8.96 9.72 -20.54
C ARG A 41 10.08 9.18 -19.64
N HIS A 42 10.30 7.86 -19.55
CA HIS A 42 11.34 7.30 -18.67
C HIS A 42 12.77 7.78 -19.02
N GLY A 43 13.04 8.13 -20.28
CA GLY A 43 14.33 8.70 -20.72
C GLY A 43 15.54 7.81 -20.41
N GLY A 44 15.38 6.48 -20.39
CA GLY A 44 16.43 5.53 -20.04
C GLY A 44 16.76 5.42 -18.55
N SER A 45 16.11 6.20 -17.67
CA SER A 45 16.36 6.16 -16.22
C SER A 45 15.57 5.03 -15.54
N ALA A 46 16.28 4.16 -14.82
CA ALA A 46 15.70 3.05 -14.05
C ALA A 46 14.80 3.54 -12.91
N ILE A 47 15.24 4.57 -12.17
CA ILE A 47 14.46 5.16 -11.06
C ILE A 47 13.19 5.82 -11.61
N ARG A 48 13.29 6.55 -12.72
CA ARG A 48 12.12 7.19 -13.34
C ARG A 48 11.14 6.14 -13.85
N LEU A 49 11.63 5.07 -14.47
CA LEU A 49 10.81 3.94 -14.89
C LEU A 49 10.08 3.30 -13.69
N LEU A 50 10.79 3.00 -12.60
CA LEU A 50 10.19 2.45 -11.38
C LEU A 50 9.12 3.38 -10.81
N GLY A 51 9.37 4.69 -10.76
CA GLY A 51 8.39 5.68 -10.31
C GLY A 51 7.12 5.69 -11.17
N LEU A 52 7.27 5.64 -12.50
CA LEU A 52 6.15 5.56 -13.43
C LEU A 52 5.40 4.22 -13.30
N MET A 53 6.12 3.11 -13.12
CA MET A 53 5.53 1.81 -12.85
C MET A 53 4.74 1.85 -11.54
N LEU A 54 5.31 2.36 -10.45
CA LEU A 54 4.62 2.51 -9.16
C LEU A 54 3.36 3.35 -9.29
N LEU A 55 3.45 4.51 -9.94
CA LEU A 55 2.31 5.41 -10.10
C LEU A 55 1.17 4.79 -10.94
N SER A 56 1.54 4.02 -11.95
CA SER A 56 0.62 3.33 -12.85
C SER A 56 0.17 1.96 -12.34
N HIS A 57 0.76 1.46 -11.25
CA HIS A 57 0.48 0.11 -10.78
C HIS A 57 -0.86 0.08 -10.02
N PRO A 58 -1.76 -0.87 -10.33
CA PRO A 58 -3.01 -1.04 -9.59
C PRO A 58 -2.83 -1.21 -8.07
N GLY A 59 -1.72 -1.83 -7.64
CA GLY A 59 -1.36 -1.97 -6.23
C GLY A 59 -1.21 -0.64 -5.46
N THR A 60 -0.86 0.45 -6.14
CA THR A 60 -0.83 1.80 -5.52
C THR A 60 -2.24 2.31 -5.23
N TRP A 61 -3.20 2.02 -6.10
CA TRP A 61 -4.61 2.32 -5.86
C TRP A 61 -5.22 1.44 -4.76
N VAL A 62 -4.77 0.19 -4.65
CA VAL A 62 -5.10 -0.70 -3.53
C VAL A 62 -4.59 -0.11 -2.21
N LEU A 63 -3.34 0.34 -2.15
CA LEU A 63 -2.78 1.03 -0.98
C LEU A 63 -3.64 2.22 -0.56
N ILE A 64 -3.95 3.13 -1.49
CA ILE A 64 -4.76 4.32 -1.20
C ILE A 64 -6.14 3.91 -0.67
N SER A 65 -6.77 2.93 -1.32
CA SER A 65 -8.09 2.42 -0.93
C SER A 65 -8.08 1.76 0.44
N ALA A 66 -7.02 1.01 0.79
CA ALA A 66 -6.85 0.39 2.10
C ALA A 66 -6.70 1.45 3.21
N LEU A 67 -5.91 2.49 2.96
CA LEU A 67 -5.66 3.56 3.92
C LEU A 67 -6.87 4.48 4.09
N CYS A 68 -7.58 4.80 3.02
CA CYS A 68 -8.72 5.73 3.05
C CYS A 68 -10.06 5.03 3.33
N GLY A 69 -10.17 3.72 3.11
CA GLY A 69 -11.43 2.96 3.22
C GLY A 69 -11.88 2.70 4.66
N GLY A 70 -11.00 2.87 5.64
CA GLY A 70 -11.35 2.71 7.06
C GLY A 70 -11.76 1.28 7.46
N ALA A 71 -11.37 0.29 6.67
CA ALA A 71 -11.52 -1.13 6.99
C ALA A 71 -10.50 -1.55 8.07
N THR A 72 -10.88 -2.52 8.89
CA THR A 72 -9.98 -3.04 9.93
C THR A 72 -8.78 -3.80 9.33
N ILE A 73 -7.69 -3.93 10.09
CA ILE A 73 -6.55 -4.77 9.71
C ILE A 73 -6.99 -6.21 9.46
N ALA A 74 -7.87 -6.74 10.32
CA ALA A 74 -8.35 -8.11 10.21
C ALA A 74 -9.00 -8.39 8.85
N ALA A 75 -9.80 -7.44 8.35
CA ALA A 75 -10.32 -7.50 6.99
C ALA A 75 -9.18 -7.41 5.97
N ASN A 76 -8.35 -6.37 6.03
CA ASN A 76 -7.28 -6.10 5.06
C ASN A 76 -6.27 -7.24 4.89
N VAL A 77 -6.01 -8.04 5.93
CA VAL A 77 -5.14 -9.23 5.85
C VAL A 77 -5.65 -10.26 4.83
N LEU A 78 -6.96 -10.35 4.61
CA LEU A 78 -7.57 -11.25 3.62
C LEU A 78 -7.77 -10.54 2.27
N VAL A 79 -8.19 -9.28 2.31
CA VAL A 79 -8.52 -8.50 1.11
C VAL A 79 -7.28 -8.23 0.25
N LEU A 80 -6.21 -7.72 0.87
CA LEU A 80 -5.06 -7.21 0.14
C LEU A 80 -4.30 -8.30 -0.62
N PRO A 81 -4.04 -9.50 -0.06
CA PRO A 81 -3.44 -10.59 -0.84
C PRO A 81 -4.30 -11.02 -2.01
N THR A 82 -5.63 -11.06 -1.84
CA THR A 82 -6.56 -11.40 -2.91
C THR A 82 -6.47 -10.39 -4.05
N LEU A 83 -6.41 -9.09 -3.73
CA LEU A 83 -6.20 -8.03 -4.70
C LEU A 83 -4.80 -8.11 -5.33
N ALA A 84 -3.75 -8.39 -4.57
CA ALA A 84 -2.41 -8.55 -5.11
C ALA A 84 -2.35 -9.66 -6.16
N VAL A 85 -2.99 -10.82 -5.90
CA VAL A 85 -3.09 -11.91 -6.88
C VAL A 85 -3.77 -11.47 -8.17
N THR A 86 -4.86 -10.71 -8.09
CA THR A 86 -5.54 -10.21 -9.31
C THR A 86 -4.65 -9.23 -10.08
N THR A 87 -3.90 -8.37 -9.40
CA THR A 87 -2.93 -7.46 -10.04
C THR A 87 -1.77 -8.20 -10.70
N VAL A 88 -1.25 -9.27 -10.07
CA VAL A 88 -0.21 -10.12 -10.64
C VAL A 88 -0.71 -10.84 -11.88
N TRP A 89 -1.94 -11.36 -11.83
CA TRP A 89 -2.52 -12.07 -12.96
C TRP A 89 -2.76 -11.16 -14.17
N ALA A 90 -3.24 -9.93 -13.93
CA ALA A 90 -3.36 -8.90 -14.95
C ALA A 90 -1.99 -8.37 -15.45
N GLY A 91 -0.93 -8.56 -14.65
CA GLY A 91 0.41 -8.04 -14.91
C GLY A 91 1.04 -8.49 -16.23
N ARG A 92 0.66 -9.65 -16.77
CA ARG A 92 1.16 -10.10 -18.10
C ARG A 92 0.78 -9.14 -19.22
N GLY A 93 -0.45 -8.63 -19.22
CA GLY A 93 -0.90 -7.65 -20.22
C GLY A 93 -0.15 -6.33 -20.09
N MET A 94 0.03 -5.87 -18.84
CA MET A 94 0.78 -4.65 -18.55
C MET A 94 2.25 -4.78 -18.96
N CYS A 95 2.90 -5.90 -18.65
CA CYS A 95 4.28 -6.16 -19.05
C CYS A 95 4.43 -6.29 -20.57
N GLY A 96 3.46 -6.90 -21.25
CA GLY A 96 3.44 -6.95 -22.71
C GLY A 96 3.40 -5.57 -23.35
N GLN A 97 2.57 -4.66 -22.83
CA GLN A 97 2.52 -3.27 -23.29
C GLN A 97 3.77 -2.47 -22.88
N LEU A 98 4.32 -2.70 -21.68
CA LEU A 98 5.54 -2.02 -21.22
C LEU A 98 6.71 -2.31 -22.16
N LEU A 99 6.88 -3.57 -22.55
CA LEU A 99 7.95 -4.02 -23.44
C LEU A 99 7.78 -3.56 -24.91
N GLN A 100 6.64 -2.97 -25.27
CA GLN A 100 6.50 -2.28 -26.56
C GLN A 100 7.10 -0.86 -26.53
N VAL A 101 7.44 -0.33 -25.35
CA VAL A 101 8.09 0.98 -25.20
C VAL A 101 9.58 0.83 -25.56
N PRO A 102 10.09 1.54 -26.57
CA PRO A 102 11.46 1.38 -27.03
C PRO A 102 12.47 1.81 -25.94
N GLY A 103 13.44 0.94 -25.66
CA GLY A 103 14.53 1.22 -24.72
C GLY A 103 14.20 0.98 -23.26
N VAL A 104 13.08 0.31 -22.96
CA VAL A 104 12.65 0.00 -21.58
C VAL A 104 13.44 -1.16 -20.96
N GLU A 105 14.01 -2.04 -21.77
CA GLU A 105 14.59 -3.30 -21.34
C GLU A 105 15.80 -3.09 -20.44
N GLN A 106 16.69 -2.16 -20.80
CA GLN A 106 17.88 -1.84 -20.01
C GLN A 106 17.54 -1.25 -18.62
N PRO A 107 16.71 -0.19 -18.51
CA PRO A 107 16.31 0.32 -17.19
C PRO A 107 15.51 -0.71 -16.40
N LEU A 108 14.68 -1.53 -17.05
CA LEU A 108 13.94 -2.60 -16.39
C LEU A 108 14.89 -3.65 -15.79
N ALA A 109 15.91 -4.09 -16.53
CA ALA A 109 16.92 -5.02 -16.04
C ALA A 109 17.68 -4.47 -14.83
N ARG A 110 17.98 -3.16 -14.82
CA ARG A 110 18.59 -2.49 -13.66
C ARG A 110 17.68 -2.46 -12.45
N VAL A 111 16.38 -2.18 -12.62
CA VAL A 111 15.39 -2.25 -11.54
C VAL A 111 15.30 -3.67 -10.99
N HIS A 112 15.19 -4.65 -11.88
CA HIS A 112 15.14 -6.07 -11.50
C HIS A 112 16.38 -6.49 -10.71
N SER A 113 17.59 -6.18 -11.20
CA SER A 113 18.83 -6.48 -10.51
C SER A 113 18.92 -5.79 -9.15
N ALA A 114 18.51 -4.52 -9.05
CA ALA A 114 18.47 -3.82 -7.76
C ALA A 114 17.51 -4.49 -6.77
N LEU A 115 16.31 -4.89 -7.21
CA LEU A 115 15.38 -5.65 -6.38
C LEU A 115 15.99 -6.99 -5.98
N ASP A 116 16.61 -7.71 -6.91
CA ASP A 116 17.28 -8.98 -6.63
C ASP A 116 18.36 -8.81 -5.56
N THR A 117 19.19 -7.76 -5.62
CA THR A 117 20.17 -7.47 -4.56
C THR A 117 19.55 -7.16 -3.20
N LEU A 118 18.36 -6.52 -3.16
CA LEU A 118 17.65 -6.24 -1.91
C LEU A 118 17.07 -7.52 -1.28
N HIS A 119 16.68 -8.51 -2.09
CA HIS A 119 16.10 -9.78 -1.61
C HIS A 119 17.11 -10.91 -1.46
N GLY A 120 18.25 -10.84 -2.17
CA GLY A 120 19.36 -11.79 -2.11
C GLY A 120 20.12 -11.78 -0.79
N ASN A 121 19.58 -11.10 0.23
CA ASN A 121 20.03 -11.26 1.60
C ASN A 121 19.80 -12.74 2.01
N PRO A 122 20.85 -13.49 2.40
CA PRO A 122 20.82 -14.95 2.59
C PRO A 122 19.81 -15.48 3.62
N LEU A 123 19.09 -14.58 4.31
CA LEU A 123 18.07 -14.91 5.28
C LEU A 123 16.75 -15.42 4.66
N LEU A 124 16.50 -15.17 3.38
CA LEU A 124 15.32 -15.67 2.67
C LEU A 124 15.76 -16.60 1.53
N PRO A 125 15.69 -17.93 1.71
CA PRO A 125 16.06 -18.86 0.66
C PRO A 125 15.10 -18.70 -0.51
N THR A 126 15.59 -18.15 -1.62
CA THR A 126 14.91 -18.17 -2.92
C THR A 126 15.28 -19.49 -3.61
N PRO A 127 14.38 -20.47 -3.69
CA PRO A 127 14.73 -21.83 -4.09
C PRO A 127 15.07 -22.00 -5.58
N HIS A 128 15.21 -20.94 -6.38
CA HIS A 128 15.15 -21.05 -7.86
C HIS A 128 16.30 -20.38 -8.64
N ALA A 129 17.33 -19.81 -7.98
CA ALA A 129 18.28 -18.95 -8.68
C ALA A 129 19.40 -19.64 -9.48
N THR A 130 19.63 -20.95 -9.35
CA THR A 130 20.88 -21.56 -9.84
C THR A 130 20.77 -22.39 -11.13
N VAL A 131 19.60 -22.57 -11.74
CA VAL A 131 19.44 -23.55 -12.85
C VAL A 131 18.89 -22.99 -14.16
N LEU A 132 18.30 -21.80 -14.17
CA LEU A 132 17.72 -21.19 -15.37
C LEU A 132 18.56 -19.97 -15.75
N GLY A 133 18.95 -19.86 -17.03
CA GLY A 133 19.82 -18.79 -17.55
C GLY A 133 19.27 -17.36 -17.35
N GLU A 134 19.90 -16.38 -17.99
CA GLU A 134 19.53 -14.97 -17.82
C GLU A 134 18.01 -14.75 -18.02
N PRO A 135 17.32 -14.10 -17.06
CA PRO A 135 15.88 -13.94 -17.13
C PRO A 135 15.51 -13.05 -18.32
N THR A 136 14.54 -13.49 -19.11
CA THR A 136 13.97 -12.71 -20.22
C THR A 136 13.37 -11.39 -19.71
N SER A 137 13.30 -10.35 -20.55
CA SER A 137 12.72 -9.05 -20.17
C SER A 137 11.28 -9.16 -19.65
N MET A 138 10.51 -10.14 -20.16
CA MET A 138 9.17 -10.47 -19.65
C MET A 138 9.21 -11.00 -18.21
N GLN A 139 10.11 -11.94 -17.92
CA GLN A 139 10.28 -12.46 -16.55
C GLN A 139 10.75 -11.36 -15.60
N GLN A 140 11.67 -10.50 -16.03
CA GLN A 140 12.11 -9.35 -15.25
C GLN A 140 10.95 -8.40 -14.94
N CYS A 141 10.11 -8.06 -15.93
CA CYS A 141 8.93 -7.24 -15.73
C CYS A 141 7.94 -7.87 -14.74
N LEU A 142 7.65 -9.16 -14.91
CA LEU A 142 6.73 -9.87 -14.02
C LEU A 142 7.25 -9.92 -12.58
N ALA A 143 8.54 -10.14 -12.39
CA ALA A 143 9.17 -10.12 -11.08
C ALA A 143 9.04 -8.73 -10.41
N VAL A 144 9.32 -7.65 -11.15
CA VAL A 144 9.11 -6.27 -10.66
C VAL A 144 7.64 -6.02 -10.33
N ASN A 145 6.71 -6.45 -11.19
CA ASN A 145 5.27 -6.30 -10.99
C ASN A 145 4.77 -7.05 -9.73
N ILE A 146 5.21 -8.29 -9.54
CA ILE A 146 4.91 -9.09 -8.34
C ILE A 146 5.44 -8.39 -7.09
N TRP A 147 6.67 -7.88 -7.16
CA TRP A 147 7.27 -7.15 -6.05
C TRP A 147 6.45 -5.91 -5.69
N ILE A 148 6.08 -5.08 -6.66
CA ILE A 148 5.25 -3.89 -6.42
C ILE A 148 3.89 -4.30 -5.84
N ALA A 149 3.24 -5.32 -6.40
CA ALA A 149 1.96 -5.83 -5.90
C ALA A 149 2.03 -6.25 -4.43
N GLY A 150 3.07 -7.00 -4.05
CA GLY A 150 3.29 -7.46 -2.67
C GLY A 150 3.69 -6.32 -1.74
N ALA A 151 4.76 -5.59 -2.07
CA ALA A 151 5.32 -4.56 -1.21
C ALA A 151 4.36 -3.38 -1.03
N VAL A 152 3.85 -2.84 -2.13
CA VAL A 152 3.00 -1.63 -2.13
C VAL A 152 1.54 -1.99 -1.92
N GLY A 153 1.05 -3.07 -2.53
CA GLY A 153 -0.36 -3.45 -2.44
C GLY A 153 -0.74 -4.19 -1.15
N VAL A 154 0.23 -4.81 -0.43
CA VAL A 154 -0.06 -5.64 0.75
C VAL A 154 0.75 -5.23 1.97
N VAL A 155 2.08 -5.30 1.91
CA VAL A 155 2.94 -5.15 3.09
C VAL A 155 2.86 -3.73 3.65
N LEU A 156 3.11 -2.72 2.81
CA LEU A 156 3.05 -1.32 3.22
C LEU A 156 1.69 -0.92 3.83
N PRO A 157 0.52 -1.20 3.22
CA PRO A 157 -0.76 -0.83 3.81
C PRO A 157 -0.99 -1.54 5.15
N LEU A 158 -0.64 -2.82 5.28
CA LEU A 158 -0.78 -3.54 6.55
C LEU A 158 0.11 -2.97 7.65
N LEU A 159 1.34 -2.58 7.35
CA LEU A 159 2.24 -1.95 8.32
C LEU A 159 1.71 -0.58 8.78
N VAL A 160 1.23 0.23 7.83
CA VAL A 160 0.67 1.55 8.13
C VAL A 160 -0.61 1.41 8.96
N LEU A 161 -1.56 0.58 8.53
CA LEU A 161 -2.78 0.28 9.27
C LEU A 161 -2.47 -0.31 10.66
N GLY A 162 -1.49 -1.22 10.74
CA GLY A 162 -0.91 -1.77 11.98
C GLY A 162 -0.56 -0.73 13.01
N ARG A 163 0.24 0.25 12.57
CA ARG A 163 0.65 1.37 13.42
C ARG A 163 -0.53 2.26 13.80
N TRP A 164 -1.42 2.54 12.86
CA TRP A 164 -2.60 3.39 13.11
C TRP A 164 -3.57 2.76 14.10
N GLU A 165 -3.88 1.48 13.98
CA GLU A 165 -4.75 0.81 14.93
C GLU A 165 -4.09 0.71 16.32
N ALA A 166 -2.78 0.43 16.38
CA ALA A 166 -2.07 0.40 17.66
C ALA A 166 -2.11 1.77 18.36
N ALA A 167 -1.85 2.85 17.62
CA ALA A 167 -1.97 4.22 18.13
C ALA A 167 -3.41 4.54 18.55
N GLY A 168 -4.40 4.17 17.73
CA GLY A 168 -5.82 4.33 18.04
C GLY A 168 -6.24 3.61 19.33
N ARG A 169 -5.83 2.34 19.50
CA ARG A 169 -6.08 1.57 20.74
C ARG A 169 -5.44 2.23 21.95
N CYS A 170 -4.20 2.72 21.84
CA CYS A 170 -3.52 3.45 22.90
C CYS A 170 -4.31 4.70 23.31
N SER A 171 -4.71 5.53 22.34
CA SER A 171 -5.46 6.77 22.61
C SER A 171 -6.81 6.52 23.28
N LEU A 172 -7.53 5.46 22.86
CA LEU A 172 -8.79 5.05 23.48
C LEU A 172 -8.58 4.56 24.91
N TYR A 173 -7.52 3.79 25.16
CA TYR A 173 -7.15 3.34 26.49
C TYR A 173 -6.83 4.53 27.42
N VAL A 174 -6.00 5.47 26.96
CA VAL A 174 -5.67 6.71 27.71
C VAL A 174 -6.94 7.52 28.01
N ARG A 175 -7.85 7.68 27.04
CA ARG A 175 -9.14 8.37 27.25
C ARG A 175 -9.99 7.69 28.32
N ARG A 176 -10.13 6.37 28.28
CA ARG A 176 -10.88 5.60 29.30
C ARG A 176 -10.26 5.75 30.69
N LEU A 177 -8.94 5.68 30.78
CA LEU A 177 -8.26 5.89 32.06
C LEU A 177 -8.43 7.32 32.59
N ARG A 178 -8.39 8.34 31.71
CA ARG A 178 -8.68 9.73 32.13
C ARG A 178 -10.09 9.88 32.66
N GLN A 179 -11.08 9.24 32.02
CA GLN A 179 -12.46 9.22 32.48
C GLN A 179 -12.60 8.53 33.85
N ALA A 180 -11.98 7.36 34.03
CA ALA A 180 -12.00 6.65 35.32
C ALA A 180 -11.25 7.42 36.43
N ARG A 181 -10.20 8.18 36.11
CA ARG A 181 -9.54 9.11 37.05
C ARG A 181 -10.47 10.23 37.48
N GLN A 182 -11.22 10.81 36.55
CA GLN A 182 -12.21 11.84 36.87
C GLN A 182 -13.38 11.30 37.70
N ALA A 183 -13.72 10.02 37.53
CA ALA A 183 -14.71 9.32 38.35
C ALA A 183 -14.20 8.94 39.77
N GLY A 184 -12.91 9.16 40.07
CA GLY A 184 -12.32 8.78 41.36
C GLY A 184 -12.08 7.27 41.51
N GLU A 185 -12.17 6.49 40.42
CA GLU A 185 -12.05 5.04 40.43
C GLU A 185 -10.60 4.55 40.26
N LEU A 186 -9.67 5.45 39.92
CA LEU A 186 -8.30 5.07 39.61
C LEU A 186 -7.38 5.02 40.84
N SER A 187 -6.68 3.90 40.99
CA SER A 187 -5.56 3.78 41.93
C SER A 187 -4.41 4.74 41.57
N PRO A 188 -3.70 5.31 42.55
CA PRO A 188 -2.57 6.22 42.32
C PRO A 188 -1.44 5.58 41.50
N ARG A 189 -1.25 4.25 41.58
CA ARG A 189 -0.25 3.53 40.78
C ARG A 189 -0.58 3.58 39.28
N THR A 190 -1.86 3.37 38.93
CA THR A 190 -2.35 3.43 37.55
C THR A 190 -2.29 4.86 37.01
N ALA A 191 -2.44 5.88 37.87
CA ALA A 191 -2.31 7.28 37.47
C ALA A 191 -0.86 7.64 37.06
N ALA A 192 0.14 7.07 37.71
CA ALA A 192 1.55 7.27 37.35
C ALA A 192 1.91 6.60 36.00
N GLU A 193 1.43 5.38 35.75
CA GLU A 193 1.61 4.69 34.45
C GLU A 193 0.98 5.48 33.30
N LEU A 194 -0.19 6.07 33.52
CA LEU A 194 -0.89 6.89 32.55
C LEU A 194 -0.07 8.13 32.13
N GLN A 195 0.65 8.74 33.07
CA GLN A 195 1.49 9.90 32.81
C GLN A 195 2.71 9.54 31.94
N GLN A 196 3.29 8.35 32.13
CA GLN A 196 4.34 7.84 31.25
C GLN A 196 3.82 7.51 29.85
N LEU A 197 2.63 6.91 29.74
CA LEU A 197 2.02 6.57 28.46
C LEU A 197 1.63 7.82 27.66
N SER A 198 1.09 8.87 28.31
CA SER A 198 0.75 10.11 27.60
C SER A 198 1.99 10.86 27.10
N ALA A 199 3.11 10.78 27.83
CA ALA A 199 4.37 11.35 27.37
C ALA A 199 4.89 10.64 26.10
N ARG A 200 4.67 9.33 25.98
CA ARG A 200 4.99 8.58 24.74
C ARG A 200 4.04 8.89 23.59
N GLU A 201 2.78 9.20 23.88
CA GLU A 201 1.77 9.53 22.87
C GLU A 201 2.10 10.85 22.15
N ALA A 202 2.68 11.83 22.86
CA ALA A 202 3.10 13.11 22.28
C ALA A 202 4.18 13.00 21.18
N ILE A 203 4.85 11.85 21.08
CA ILE A 203 5.91 11.60 20.09
C ILE A 203 5.33 11.15 18.75
N TRP A 204 4.11 10.61 18.73
CA TRP A 204 3.49 10.15 17.48
C TRP A 204 2.69 11.28 16.84
N PRO A 205 3.11 11.81 15.68
CA PRO A 205 2.31 12.79 14.97
C PRO A 205 0.95 12.18 14.66
N ALA A 206 -0.11 12.95 14.88
CA ALA A 206 -1.47 12.52 14.59
C ALA A 206 -1.56 12.02 13.13
N PRO A 207 -2.37 10.98 12.86
CA PRO A 207 -2.47 10.35 11.53
C PRO A 207 -2.92 11.30 10.40
N PHE A 208 -3.29 12.54 10.72
CA PHE A 208 -3.66 13.58 9.76
C PHE A 208 -2.58 13.89 8.71
N GLY A 209 -1.29 13.81 9.07
CA GLY A 209 -0.22 14.12 8.11
C GLY A 209 -0.14 13.17 6.91
N LEU A 210 -0.71 11.96 7.00
CA LEU A 210 -0.71 10.98 5.90
C LEU A 210 -1.91 11.12 4.96
N VAL A 211 -3.03 11.67 5.43
CA VAL A 211 -4.12 12.07 4.52
C VAL A 211 -3.63 13.23 3.65
N ASP A 212 -2.94 14.19 4.26
CA ASP A 212 -2.28 15.28 3.53
C ASP A 212 -1.18 14.74 2.61
N ALA A 213 -0.41 13.73 3.04
CA ALA A 213 0.58 13.08 2.18
C ALA A 213 -0.07 12.32 1.02
N CYS A 214 -1.20 11.64 1.22
CA CYS A 214 -1.98 10.97 0.17
C CYS A 214 -2.58 11.99 -0.81
N ILE A 215 -3.11 13.10 -0.32
CA ILE A 215 -3.59 14.21 -1.14
C ILE A 215 -2.44 14.81 -1.94
N LEU A 216 -1.29 15.09 -1.31
CA LEU A 216 -0.08 15.57 -1.99
C LEU A 216 0.42 14.57 -3.02
N TRP A 217 0.38 13.27 -2.74
CA TRP A 217 0.75 12.22 -3.70
C TRP A 217 -0.21 12.15 -4.87
N LEU A 218 -1.53 12.23 -4.63
CA LEU A 218 -2.56 12.30 -5.66
C LEU A 218 -2.43 13.57 -6.51
N SER A 219 -2.14 14.71 -5.89
CA SER A 219 -1.89 15.97 -6.60
C SER A 219 -0.62 15.88 -7.43
N LEU A 220 0.47 15.33 -6.91
CA LEU A 220 1.72 15.13 -7.63
C LEU A 220 1.55 14.17 -8.81
N ALA A 221 0.82 13.07 -8.60
CA ALA A 221 0.42 12.11 -9.61
C ALA A 221 -0.35 12.77 -10.76
N LEU A 222 -1.36 13.59 -10.41
CA LEU A 222 -2.17 14.32 -11.39
C LEU A 222 -1.35 15.37 -12.14
N LEU A 223 -0.42 16.06 -11.47
CA LEU A 223 0.47 17.04 -12.11
C LEU A 223 1.46 16.39 -13.08
N LEU A 224 2.02 15.23 -12.72
CA LEU A 224 2.87 14.41 -13.60
C LEU A 224 2.09 13.89 -14.82
N GLN A 225 0.83 13.46 -14.62
CA GLN A 225 -0.06 13.06 -15.72
C GLN A 225 -0.39 14.25 -16.64
N ALA A 226 -0.63 15.44 -16.09
CA ALA A 226 -0.87 16.65 -16.86
C ALA A 226 0.37 17.16 -17.64
N GLY A 227 1.56 16.59 -17.38
CA GLY A 227 2.81 17.05 -18.00
C GLY A 227 3.24 18.45 -17.54
N LEU A 228 2.79 18.86 -16.35
CA LEU A 228 3.12 20.15 -15.74
C LEU A 228 4.43 20.11 -14.94
N LEU A 229 5.10 18.94 -14.91
CA LEU A 229 6.38 18.64 -14.25
C LEU A 229 7.20 17.71 -15.17
#